data_AF-W4LG65-F1
#
_entry.id   AF-W4LG65-F1
#
_cell.length_a   1.000
_cell.length_b   1.000
_cell.length_c   1.000
_cell.angle_alpha   90.00
_cell.angle_beta   90.00
_cell.angle_gamma   90.00
#
_symmetry.space_group_name_H-M   'P 1'
#
loop_
_entity.id
_entity.type
_entity.pdbx_description
1 polymer ?
#
loop_
_entity_poly.entity_id
_entity_poly.type
_entity_poly.pdbx_seq_one_letter_code
_entity_poly.pdbx_strand_id
1 'polypeptide(L)'
;ISSNWQLELSYHDMKASHHLCRFSIEWPGPLDIPSSLEVFRRSGDDGIDRWDGHVLIRTTRIEGQAVPYLCQITGDVDTPSMSVAVARDTSIAAVEAVVRQMFVTAPAALEALMSHDSKIAELETHFRGLRPVLQAEPFTAIVRSITAQQVNLKWAATTRRRLAECYGRRYVLGSHEVIALEPERLATAKVEELRALQLTTRKSEYVIGLAQAVVAGTLNLETLPQATDDEVIERLTALRGLGRWTAEWFLARALGRPRVVAGDLGVRKAIGTLYFQGQMPSETEVRDCTAHWGAAAGVAQQLVLQTLV
;
A
#
# COMPACT_ATOMS: atom_id res chain seq x y z
N ILE A 1 -25.71 -40.49 1.99
CA ILE A 1 -25.20 -39.96 3.28
C ILE A 1 -24.19 -38.87 2.92
N SER A 2 -24.64 -37.75 2.34
CA SER A 2 -25.24 -36.58 3.00
C SER A 2 -24.23 -35.85 3.89
N SER A 3 -23.79 -34.67 3.44
CA SER A 3 -23.51 -33.52 4.30
C SER A 3 -23.32 -32.28 3.44
N ASN A 4 -24.47 -31.63 3.16
CA ASN A 4 -24.58 -30.26 2.69
C ASN A 4 -23.89 -29.32 3.69
N TRP A 5 -22.85 -28.62 3.25
CA TRP A 5 -22.42 -27.36 3.85
C TRP A 5 -22.75 -26.23 2.89
N GLN A 6 -24.04 -26.07 2.58
CA GLN A 6 -24.57 -24.79 2.16
C GLN A 6 -24.82 -24.00 3.44
N LEU A 7 -23.83 -23.20 3.83
CA LEU A 7 -24.08 -22.08 4.73
C LEU A 7 -24.93 -21.08 3.95
N GLU A 8 -26.23 -21.08 4.25
CA GLU A 8 -27.16 -20.01 3.94
C GLU A 8 -26.63 -18.72 4.59
N LEU A 9 -25.72 -18.03 3.90
CA LEU A 9 -25.55 -16.60 4.07
C LEU A 9 -26.85 -15.98 3.56
N SER A 10 -27.70 -15.58 4.50
CA SER A 10 -28.99 -15.01 4.19
C SER A 10 -28.82 -13.85 3.20
N TYR A 11 -29.54 -13.95 2.09
CA TYR A 11 -29.59 -12.97 1.00
C TYR A 11 -30.22 -11.61 1.46
N HIS A 12 -30.43 -11.43 2.78
CA HIS A 12 -31.11 -10.30 3.40
C HIS A 12 -30.18 -9.25 4.01
N ASP A 13 -28.85 -9.47 4.05
CA ASP A 13 -27.88 -8.47 4.55
C ASP A 13 -27.20 -7.62 3.45
N MET A 14 -27.61 -7.74 2.18
CA MET A 14 -26.89 -7.15 1.03
C MET A 14 -27.55 -5.92 0.38
N LYS A 15 -28.59 -5.34 0.97
CA LYS A 15 -29.15 -4.04 0.52
C LYS A 15 -29.58 -3.17 1.67
N ALA A 16 -28.68 -2.90 2.61
CA ALA A 16 -28.76 -1.62 3.29
C ALA A 16 -28.21 -0.57 2.32
N SER A 17 -29.11 0.13 1.63
CA SER A 17 -28.84 1.44 1.05
C SER A 17 -28.51 2.41 2.20
N HIS A 18 -27.35 2.24 2.81
CA HIS A 18 -26.79 3.18 3.77
C HIS A 18 -26.54 4.47 3.00
N HIS A 19 -27.26 5.53 3.36
CA HIS A 19 -26.99 6.86 2.84
C HIS A 19 -25.52 7.19 3.11
N LEU A 20 -24.74 7.37 2.05
CA LEU A 20 -23.33 7.72 2.15
C LEU A 20 -23.18 9.18 2.56
N CYS A 21 -22.33 9.44 3.54
CA CYS A 21 -21.86 10.78 3.83
C CYS A 21 -20.71 11.12 2.87
N ARG A 22 -20.70 12.34 2.31
CA ARG A 22 -19.67 12.80 1.39
C ARG A 22 -18.99 14.06 1.91
N PHE A 23 -17.71 14.17 1.64
CA PHE A 23 -16.89 15.35 1.91
C PHE A 23 -15.79 15.45 0.85
N SER A 24 -15.22 16.64 0.67
CA SER A 24 -14.18 16.88 -0.32
C SER A 24 -12.82 17.07 0.35
N ILE A 25 -11.77 16.59 -0.32
CA ILE A 25 -10.38 16.87 0.05
C ILE A 25 -9.68 17.49 -1.16
N GLU A 26 -8.86 18.48 -0.87
CA GLU A 26 -7.99 19.18 -1.82
C GLU A 26 -6.54 19.05 -1.35
N TRP A 27 -5.62 19.00 -2.32
CA TRP A 27 -4.17 19.04 -2.07
C TRP A 27 -3.55 20.23 -2.80
N PRO A 28 -2.36 20.69 -2.36
CA PRO A 28 -1.56 21.58 -3.18
C PRO A 28 -1.13 20.88 -4.47
N GLY A 29 -1.32 21.54 -5.61
CA GLY A 29 -0.80 21.08 -6.90
C GLY A 29 0.71 21.37 -7.07
N PRO A 30 1.37 20.70 -8.03
CA PRO A 30 0.82 19.67 -8.90
C PRO A 30 0.74 18.28 -8.25
N LEU A 31 -0.37 17.57 -8.48
CA LEU A 31 -0.58 16.16 -8.09
C LEU A 31 -1.46 15.44 -9.11
N ASP A 32 -0.86 14.52 -9.86
CA ASP A 32 -1.57 13.63 -10.79
C ASP A 32 -2.11 12.42 -10.02
N ILE A 33 -3.33 12.58 -9.47
CA ILE A 33 -3.99 11.53 -8.70
C ILE A 33 -4.27 10.27 -9.55
N PRO A 34 -4.84 10.36 -10.77
CA PRO A 34 -5.08 9.16 -11.60
C PRO A 34 -3.80 8.33 -11.83
N SER A 35 -2.71 8.97 -12.26
CA SER A 35 -1.45 8.26 -12.54
C SER A 35 -0.82 7.69 -11.27
N SER A 36 -0.94 8.39 -10.14
CA SER A 36 -0.44 7.92 -8.84
C SER A 36 -1.18 6.65 -8.37
N LEU A 37 -2.48 6.55 -8.62
CA LEU A 37 -3.31 5.41 -8.23
C LEU A 37 -3.19 4.19 -9.16
N GLU A 38 -2.59 4.35 -10.34
CA GLU A 38 -2.40 3.27 -11.31
C GLU A 38 -1.61 2.07 -10.73
N VAL A 39 -0.84 2.30 -9.66
CA VAL A 39 -0.17 1.24 -8.89
C VAL A 39 -1.13 0.13 -8.41
N PHE A 40 -2.39 0.46 -8.14
CA PHE A 40 -3.42 -0.48 -7.69
C PHE A 40 -4.09 -1.26 -8.82
N ARG A 41 -3.92 -0.84 -10.08
CA ARG A 41 -4.52 -1.49 -11.25
C ARG A 41 -3.50 -2.25 -12.10
N ARG A 42 -2.29 -1.69 -12.27
CA ARG A 42 -1.25 -2.20 -13.20
C ARG A 42 -0.83 -3.66 -12.98
N SER A 43 -0.92 -4.15 -11.75
CA SER A 43 -0.52 -5.51 -11.39
C SER A 43 -1.71 -6.46 -11.20
N GLY A 44 -2.93 -6.00 -11.45
CA GLY A 44 -4.17 -6.75 -11.21
C GLY A 44 -4.86 -6.35 -9.91
N ASP A 45 -6.19 -6.55 -9.90
CA ASP A 45 -7.07 -6.26 -8.75
C ASP A 45 -6.88 -7.31 -7.65
N ASP A 46 -6.33 -6.89 -6.52
CA ASP A 46 -6.14 -7.73 -5.33
C ASP A 46 -7.36 -7.74 -4.37
N GLY A 47 -8.41 -6.99 -4.69
CA GLY A 47 -9.62 -6.85 -3.89
C GLY A 47 -9.51 -5.92 -2.69
N ILE A 48 -8.32 -5.36 -2.38
CA ILE A 48 -8.08 -4.62 -1.14
C ILE A 48 -7.97 -3.10 -1.38
N ASP A 49 -7.11 -2.70 -2.32
CA ASP A 49 -7.04 -1.32 -2.83
C ASP A 49 -7.43 -1.38 -4.30
N ARG A 50 -8.66 -0.96 -4.63
CA ARG A 50 -9.21 -1.13 -5.98
C ARG A 50 -9.39 0.21 -6.66
N TRP A 51 -8.74 0.37 -7.81
CA TRP A 51 -8.79 1.56 -8.64
C TRP A 51 -9.25 1.17 -10.05
N ASP A 52 -10.33 1.77 -10.53
CA ASP A 52 -10.90 1.49 -11.87
C ASP A 52 -10.54 2.53 -12.93
N GLY A 53 -9.80 3.59 -12.57
CA GLY A 53 -9.50 4.74 -13.42
C GLY A 53 -10.28 6.00 -13.07
N HIS A 54 -11.36 5.88 -12.27
CA HIS A 54 -12.19 7.01 -11.83
C HIS A 54 -12.48 6.98 -10.32
N VAL A 55 -12.64 5.78 -9.76
CA VAL A 55 -13.01 5.54 -8.37
C VAL A 55 -11.99 4.63 -7.71
N LEU A 56 -11.49 5.08 -6.56
CA LEU A 56 -10.73 4.28 -5.61
C LEU A 56 -11.68 3.79 -4.53
N ILE A 57 -11.72 2.49 -4.27
CA ILE A 57 -12.29 1.94 -3.04
C ILE A 57 -11.21 1.18 -2.28
N ARG A 58 -11.11 1.46 -0.98
CA ARG A 58 -10.20 0.75 -0.07
C ARG A 58 -10.72 0.81 1.37
N THR A 59 -10.00 0.15 2.27
CA THR A 59 -10.28 0.21 3.71
C THR A 59 -9.13 0.88 4.48
N THR A 60 -9.44 1.40 5.65
CA THR A 60 -8.47 1.79 6.69
C THR A 60 -8.94 1.24 8.04
N ARG A 61 -8.14 1.37 9.10
CA ARG A 61 -8.56 1.00 10.45
C ARG A 61 -8.74 2.24 11.32
N ILE A 62 -9.90 2.33 11.96
CA ILE A 62 -10.23 3.37 12.93
C ILE A 62 -10.69 2.64 14.19
N GLU A 63 -10.02 2.87 15.31
CA GLU A 63 -10.32 2.22 16.60
C GLU A 63 -10.36 0.68 16.48
N GLY A 64 -9.40 0.11 15.75
CA GLY A 64 -9.29 -1.32 15.50
C GLY A 64 -10.31 -1.88 14.50
N GLN A 65 -11.31 -1.13 14.04
CA GLN A 65 -12.31 -1.59 13.07
C GLN A 65 -11.94 -1.19 11.64
N ALA A 66 -12.14 -2.10 10.70
CA ALA A 66 -11.94 -1.80 9.28
C ALA A 66 -13.11 -0.94 8.75
N VAL A 67 -12.77 0.20 8.16
CA VAL A 67 -13.71 1.18 7.63
C VAL A 67 -13.50 1.33 6.12
N PRO A 68 -14.49 0.96 5.29
CA PRO A 68 -14.43 1.18 3.84
C PRO A 68 -14.72 2.64 3.49
N TYR A 69 -14.05 3.14 2.46
CA TYR A 69 -14.34 4.45 1.88
C TYR A 69 -14.08 4.47 0.37
N LEU A 70 -14.81 5.34 -0.32
CA LEU A 70 -14.71 5.58 -1.75
C LEU A 70 -14.10 6.96 -1.98
N CYS A 71 -13.20 7.08 -2.94
CA CYS A 71 -12.71 8.36 -3.44
C CYS A 71 -13.01 8.47 -4.94
N GLN A 72 -13.65 9.55 -5.35
CA GLN A 72 -13.87 9.90 -6.75
C GLN A 72 -13.11 11.19 -7.06
N ILE A 73 -12.36 11.20 -8.15
CA ILE A 73 -11.62 12.39 -8.59
C ILE A 73 -12.58 13.48 -9.03
N THR A 74 -12.35 14.70 -8.55
CA THR A 74 -13.17 15.88 -8.88
C THR A 74 -12.36 17.04 -9.46
N GLY A 75 -11.03 17.01 -9.31
CA GLY A 75 -10.13 18.04 -9.81
C GLY A 75 -9.15 17.54 -10.88
N ASP A 76 -8.22 18.40 -11.25
CA ASP A 76 -7.13 18.12 -12.20
C ASP A 76 -5.75 18.14 -11.52
N VAL A 77 -4.68 18.07 -12.31
CA VAL A 77 -3.30 18.01 -11.77
C VAL A 77 -2.93 19.29 -11.03
N ASP A 78 -3.41 20.46 -11.46
CA ASP A 78 -3.05 21.75 -10.86
C ASP A 78 -3.94 22.11 -9.66
N THR A 79 -5.18 21.62 -9.67
CA THR A 79 -6.17 21.79 -8.59
C THR A 79 -6.68 20.42 -8.09
N PRO A 80 -5.78 19.59 -7.52
CA PRO A 80 -6.08 18.20 -7.22
C PRO A 80 -7.10 18.09 -6.10
N SER A 81 -8.24 17.45 -6.40
CA SER A 81 -9.31 17.24 -5.44
C SER A 81 -10.03 15.91 -5.64
N MET A 82 -10.60 15.40 -4.55
CA MET A 82 -11.43 14.20 -4.53
C MET A 82 -12.67 14.41 -3.66
N SER A 83 -13.80 13.85 -4.10
CA SER A 83 -14.95 13.57 -3.24
C SER A 83 -14.73 12.22 -2.55
N VAL A 84 -14.79 12.19 -1.22
CA VAL A 84 -14.73 10.98 -0.41
C VAL A 84 -16.13 10.62 0.07
N ALA A 85 -16.50 9.35 0.01
CA ALA A 85 -17.76 8.83 0.54
C ALA A 85 -17.51 7.73 1.57
N VAL A 86 -18.25 7.78 2.68
CA VAL A 86 -18.20 6.84 3.81
C VAL A 86 -19.61 6.47 4.26
N ALA A 87 -19.76 5.40 5.06
CA ALA A 87 -21.02 5.09 5.71
C ALA A 87 -21.41 6.18 6.72
N ARG A 88 -22.71 6.35 6.99
CA ARG A 88 -23.25 7.49 7.77
C ARG A 88 -22.74 7.56 9.22
N ASP A 89 -22.48 6.40 9.79
CA ASP A 89 -22.00 6.16 11.15
C ASP A 89 -20.47 6.23 11.27
N THR A 90 -19.77 6.41 10.15
CA THR A 90 -18.31 6.55 10.13
C THR A 90 -17.88 7.95 10.56
N SER A 91 -16.83 8.04 11.39
CA SER A 91 -16.18 9.32 11.71
C SER A 91 -15.52 9.92 10.46
N ILE A 92 -16.13 10.98 9.91
CA ILE A 92 -15.59 11.73 8.77
C ILE A 92 -14.18 12.24 9.07
N ALA A 93 -13.96 12.83 10.24
CA ALA A 93 -12.68 13.41 10.61
C ALA A 93 -11.53 12.38 10.62
N ALA A 94 -11.81 11.16 11.07
CA ALA A 94 -10.80 10.09 11.09
C ALA A 94 -10.45 9.61 9.67
N VAL A 95 -11.44 9.42 8.79
CA VAL A 95 -11.18 9.07 7.39
C VAL A 95 -10.51 10.21 6.64
N GLU A 96 -10.92 11.45 6.91
CA GLU A 96 -10.32 12.65 6.32
C GLU A 96 -8.83 12.75 6.65
N ALA A 97 -8.44 12.50 7.90
CA ALA A 97 -7.04 12.49 8.31
C ALA A 97 -6.20 11.46 7.52
N VAL A 98 -6.75 10.25 7.31
CA VAL A 98 -6.10 9.20 6.51
C VAL A 98 -5.97 9.61 5.05
N VAL A 99 -7.04 10.14 4.45
CA VAL A 99 -7.03 10.50 3.03
C VAL A 99 -6.12 11.70 2.78
N ARG A 100 -6.07 12.70 3.66
CA ARG A 100 -5.15 13.85 3.52
C ARG A 100 -3.68 13.44 3.43
N GLN A 101 -3.30 12.35 4.11
CA GLN A 101 -1.94 11.80 4.09
C GLN A 101 -1.68 10.80 2.96
N MET A 102 -2.65 10.57 2.07
CA MET A 102 -2.57 9.53 1.03
C MET A 102 -1.36 9.66 0.11
N PHE A 103 -0.85 10.87 -0.13
CA PHE A 103 0.25 11.11 -1.07
C PHE A 103 1.49 11.68 -0.37
N VAL A 104 2.66 11.15 -0.70
CA VAL A 104 3.94 11.75 -0.32
C VAL A 104 4.33 12.80 -1.35
N THR A 105 4.25 14.09 -1.00
CA THR A 105 4.46 15.19 -1.98
C THR A 105 5.83 15.85 -1.88
N ALA A 106 6.35 16.08 -0.66
CA ALA A 106 7.66 16.67 -0.36
C ALA A 106 8.08 17.85 -1.28
N PRO A 107 7.22 18.85 -1.52
CA PRO A 107 7.38 19.80 -2.63
C PRO A 107 8.70 20.61 -2.56
N ALA A 108 9.01 21.22 -1.42
CA ALA A 108 10.23 22.01 -1.26
C ALA A 108 11.51 21.16 -1.38
N ALA A 109 11.47 19.92 -0.87
CA ALA A 109 12.60 19.01 -0.96
C ALA A 109 12.81 18.50 -2.40
N LEU A 110 11.71 18.26 -3.12
CA LEU A 110 11.75 17.85 -4.53
C LEU A 110 12.31 18.97 -5.40
N GLU A 111 11.87 20.22 -5.19
CA GLU A 111 12.39 21.39 -5.90
C GLU A 111 13.90 21.54 -5.67
N ALA A 112 14.36 21.46 -4.42
CA ALA A 112 15.78 21.50 -4.08
C ALA A 112 16.56 20.32 -4.68
N LEU A 113 15.98 19.13 -4.78
CA LEU A 113 16.62 18.00 -5.44
C LEU A 113 16.75 18.24 -6.95
N MET A 114 15.69 18.74 -7.61
CA MET A 114 15.67 19.01 -9.04
C MET A 114 16.70 20.06 -9.47
N SER A 115 17.06 21.02 -8.60
CA SER A 115 18.13 21.99 -8.91
C SER A 115 19.54 21.38 -8.94
N HIS A 116 19.70 20.16 -8.42
CA HIS A 116 21.00 19.48 -8.31
C HIS A 116 21.05 18.11 -9.00
N ASP A 117 19.91 17.53 -9.36
CA ASP A 117 19.79 16.25 -10.05
C ASP A 117 18.93 16.39 -11.31
N SER A 118 19.60 16.58 -12.46
CA SER A 118 18.92 16.79 -13.75
C SER A 118 18.08 15.60 -14.20
N LYS A 119 18.42 14.37 -13.77
CA LYS A 119 17.65 13.17 -14.13
C LYS A 119 16.31 13.17 -13.41
N ILE A 120 16.29 13.57 -12.13
CA ILE A 120 15.04 13.74 -11.39
C ILE A 120 14.22 14.90 -11.97
N ALA A 121 14.84 16.01 -12.35
CA ALA A 121 14.15 17.12 -12.99
C ALA A 121 13.49 16.74 -14.32
N GLU A 122 14.19 15.95 -15.15
CA GLU A 122 13.65 15.40 -16.39
C GLU A 122 12.46 14.47 -16.11
N LEU A 123 12.57 13.57 -15.13
CA LEU A 123 11.47 12.67 -14.78
C LEU A 123 10.26 13.41 -14.22
N GLU A 124 10.43 14.41 -13.35
CA GLU A 124 9.32 15.22 -12.85
C GLU A 124 8.65 16.03 -13.98
N THR A 125 9.40 16.40 -15.03
CA THR A 125 8.81 17.05 -16.21
C THR A 125 7.91 16.08 -16.98
N HIS A 126 8.33 14.83 -17.16
CA HIS A 126 7.58 13.81 -17.89
C HIS A 126 6.41 13.22 -17.08
N PHE A 127 6.59 13.08 -15.77
CA PHE A 127 5.63 12.49 -14.83
C PHE A 127 5.13 13.52 -13.82
N ARG A 128 4.83 14.73 -14.30
CA ARG A 128 4.46 15.89 -13.48
C ARG A 128 3.36 15.55 -12.48
N GLY A 129 3.63 15.76 -11.20
CA GLY A 129 2.66 15.51 -10.15
C GLY A 129 2.47 14.03 -9.78
N LEU A 130 3.19 13.09 -10.37
CA LEU A 130 3.13 11.69 -9.95
C LEU A 130 3.72 11.55 -8.55
N ARG A 131 2.95 11.02 -7.59
CA ARG A 131 3.39 10.86 -6.20
C ARG A 131 3.21 9.43 -5.68
N PRO A 132 4.06 8.98 -4.75
CA PRO A 132 3.85 7.74 -4.04
C PRO A 132 2.55 7.77 -3.24
N VAL A 133 1.70 6.76 -3.41
CA VAL A 133 0.44 6.59 -2.67
C VAL A 133 0.62 5.70 -1.44
N LEU A 134 0.37 6.21 -0.23
CA LEU A 134 0.49 5.42 0.98
C LEU A 134 -0.56 4.31 1.08
N GLN A 135 -0.12 3.18 1.62
CA GLN A 135 -0.94 2.03 1.95
C GLN A 135 -1.62 2.31 3.30
N ALA A 136 -2.94 2.38 3.28
CA ALA A 136 -3.72 2.93 4.40
C ALA A 136 -3.84 2.00 5.62
N GLU A 137 -3.50 0.71 5.47
CA GLU A 137 -3.65 -0.29 6.52
C GLU A 137 -2.31 -1.04 6.73
N PRO A 138 -1.66 -0.85 7.89
CA PRO A 138 -0.33 -1.40 8.18
C PRO A 138 -0.21 -2.92 8.05
N PHE A 139 -1.19 -3.70 8.51
CA PHE A 139 -1.10 -5.17 8.46
C PHE A 139 -1.08 -5.65 7.00
N THR A 140 -2.02 -5.13 6.21
CA THR A 140 -2.14 -5.35 4.77
C THR A 140 -0.88 -4.93 4.05
N ALA A 141 -0.23 -3.83 4.46
CA ALA A 141 1.01 -3.38 3.86
C ALA A 141 2.14 -4.41 4.00
N ILE A 142 2.27 -5.03 5.18
CA ILE A 142 3.27 -6.07 5.42
C ILE A 142 2.89 -7.35 4.67
N VAL A 143 1.61 -7.75 4.64
CA VAL A 143 1.15 -8.90 3.84
C VAL A 143 1.41 -8.69 2.34
N ARG A 144 1.22 -7.47 1.83
CA ARG A 144 1.55 -7.08 0.45
C ARG A 144 3.05 -7.29 0.19
N SER A 145 3.92 -6.88 1.10
CA SER A 145 5.36 -7.14 1.01
C SER A 145 5.68 -8.65 1.00
N ILE A 146 5.15 -9.44 1.95
CA ILE A 146 5.37 -10.89 2.02
C ILE A 146 4.95 -11.59 0.72
N THR A 147 3.75 -11.27 0.22
CA THR A 147 3.21 -11.89 -1.00
C THR A 147 4.04 -11.53 -2.24
N ALA A 148 4.62 -10.33 -2.29
CA ALA A 148 5.47 -9.86 -3.39
C ALA A 148 6.92 -10.38 -3.38
N GLN A 149 7.42 -10.94 -2.27
CA GLN A 149 8.80 -11.42 -2.18
C GLN A 149 9.12 -12.46 -3.28
N GLN A 150 10.21 -12.27 -4.02
CA GLN A 150 10.77 -13.25 -4.98
C GLN A 150 9.78 -13.72 -6.08
N VAL A 151 8.79 -12.91 -6.44
CA VAL A 151 7.82 -13.21 -7.52
C VAL A 151 7.51 -11.95 -8.33
N ASN A 152 6.91 -12.11 -9.51
CA ASN A 152 6.40 -10.96 -10.26
C ASN A 152 5.13 -10.38 -9.59
N LEU A 153 4.89 -9.07 -9.79
CA LEU A 153 3.80 -8.36 -9.12
C LEU A 153 2.39 -8.84 -9.55
N LYS A 154 2.22 -9.32 -10.78
CA LYS A 154 0.95 -9.89 -11.24
C LYS A 154 0.57 -11.14 -10.43
N TRP A 155 1.54 -12.03 -10.24
CA TRP A 155 1.35 -13.22 -9.40
C TRP A 155 1.13 -12.87 -7.93
N ALA A 156 1.84 -11.87 -7.41
CA ALA A 156 1.64 -11.35 -6.06
C ALA A 156 0.22 -10.80 -5.86
N ALA A 157 -0.35 -10.11 -6.86
CA ALA A 157 -1.73 -9.64 -6.82
C ALA A 157 -2.73 -10.80 -6.82
N THR A 158 -2.56 -11.78 -7.73
CA THR A 158 -3.44 -12.96 -7.80
C THR A 158 -3.48 -13.76 -6.50
N THR A 159 -2.31 -14.07 -5.91
CA THR A 159 -2.24 -14.84 -4.66
C THR A 159 -2.81 -14.05 -3.48
N ARG A 160 -2.59 -12.74 -3.45
CA ARG A 160 -3.15 -11.86 -2.42
C ARG A 160 -4.65 -11.67 -2.56
N ARG A 161 -5.21 -11.65 -3.78
CA ARG A 161 -6.66 -11.68 -3.99
C ARG A 161 -7.29 -12.92 -3.37
N ARG A 162 -6.75 -14.10 -3.65
CA ARG A 162 -7.27 -15.36 -3.06
C ARG A 162 -7.18 -15.35 -1.54
N LEU A 163 -6.06 -14.85 -1.01
CA LEU A 163 -5.90 -14.68 0.44
C LEU A 163 -6.99 -13.76 1.01
N ALA A 164 -7.24 -12.62 0.37
CA ALA A 164 -8.28 -11.67 0.78
C ALA A 164 -9.68 -12.28 0.70
N GLU A 165 -10.02 -12.99 -0.38
CA GLU A 165 -11.31 -13.64 -0.54
C GLU A 165 -11.60 -14.73 0.50
N CYS A 166 -10.56 -15.43 0.97
CA CYS A 166 -10.69 -16.49 1.98
C CYS A 166 -10.63 -15.98 3.43
N TYR A 167 -9.77 -15.00 3.72
CA TYR A 167 -9.45 -14.58 5.08
C TYR A 167 -9.77 -13.12 5.39
N GLY A 168 -10.31 -12.37 4.43
CA GLY A 168 -10.78 -11.02 4.62
C GLY A 168 -12.29 -10.92 4.81
N ARG A 169 -12.73 -9.74 5.22
CA ARG A 169 -14.14 -9.34 5.27
C ARG A 169 -14.49 -8.46 4.08
N ARG A 170 -15.58 -8.78 3.40
CA ARG A 170 -16.13 -7.97 2.29
C ARG A 170 -16.96 -6.83 2.85
N TYR A 171 -16.79 -5.66 2.25
CA TYR A 171 -17.57 -4.46 2.46
C TYR A 171 -18.13 -3.98 1.13
N VAL A 172 -19.35 -3.44 1.15
CA VAL A 172 -19.98 -2.84 -0.02
C VAL A 172 -20.31 -1.38 0.30
N LEU A 173 -19.87 -0.48 -0.58
CA LEU A 173 -20.18 0.94 -0.50
C LEU A 173 -20.76 1.38 -1.86
N GLY A 174 -22.05 1.71 -1.91
CA GLY A 174 -22.76 1.93 -3.17
C GLY A 174 -22.73 0.68 -4.06
N SER A 175 -22.18 0.80 -5.27
CA SER A 175 -22.00 -0.30 -6.23
C SER A 175 -20.61 -0.95 -6.19
N HIS A 176 -19.76 -0.58 -5.23
CA HIS A 176 -18.36 -1.00 -5.17
C HIS A 176 -18.14 -1.95 -3.99
N GLU A 177 -17.32 -2.97 -4.19
CA GLU A 177 -16.92 -3.94 -3.17
C GLU A 177 -15.44 -3.76 -2.82
N VAL A 178 -15.07 -3.97 -1.56
CA VAL A 178 -13.68 -4.02 -1.12
C VAL A 178 -13.51 -5.03 0.01
N ILE A 179 -12.30 -5.59 0.14
CA ILE A 179 -11.97 -6.62 1.12
C ILE A 179 -10.92 -6.06 2.10
N ALA A 180 -11.21 -6.12 3.40
CA ALA A 180 -10.21 -5.87 4.44
C ALA A 180 -9.66 -7.21 4.95
N LEU A 181 -8.34 -7.35 5.06
CA LEU A 181 -7.74 -8.51 5.72
C LEU A 181 -7.98 -8.44 7.23
N GLU A 182 -8.31 -9.59 7.83
CA GLU A 182 -8.54 -9.73 9.27
C GLU A 182 -7.41 -10.56 9.90
N PRO A 183 -6.50 -9.94 10.68
CA PRO A 183 -5.43 -10.65 11.39
C PRO A 183 -5.96 -11.83 12.22
N GLU A 184 -7.12 -11.68 12.85
CA GLU A 184 -7.74 -12.70 13.69
C GLU A 184 -8.02 -13.99 12.91
N ARG A 185 -8.48 -13.87 11.66
CA ARG A 185 -8.78 -15.03 10.80
C ARG A 185 -7.51 -15.67 10.25
N LEU A 186 -6.51 -14.86 9.91
CA LEU A 186 -5.22 -15.36 9.43
C LEU A 186 -4.42 -16.02 10.56
N ALA A 187 -4.55 -15.56 11.81
CA ALA A 187 -3.84 -16.11 12.95
C ALA A 187 -4.26 -17.56 13.26
N THR A 188 -5.50 -17.92 12.93
CA THR A 188 -6.06 -19.27 13.09
C THR A 188 -5.89 -20.18 11.87
N ALA A 189 -5.34 -19.65 10.78
CA ALA A 189 -5.18 -20.40 9.54
C ALA A 189 -4.10 -21.49 9.66
N LYS A 190 -4.22 -22.53 8.83
CA LYS A 190 -3.19 -23.56 8.68
C LYS A 190 -2.32 -23.29 7.46
N VAL A 191 -1.05 -23.69 7.52
CA VAL A 191 -0.10 -23.51 6.42
C VAL A 191 -0.61 -24.15 5.13
N GLU A 192 -1.24 -25.32 5.23
CA GLU A 192 -1.81 -26.08 4.12
C GLU A 192 -2.92 -25.31 3.40
N GLU A 193 -3.73 -24.55 4.14
CA GLU A 193 -4.82 -23.75 3.58
C GLU A 193 -4.27 -22.61 2.72
N LEU A 194 -3.29 -21.86 3.23
CA LEU A 194 -2.63 -20.78 2.45
C LEU A 194 -1.84 -21.36 1.27
N ARG A 195 -1.29 -22.57 1.41
CA ARG A 195 -0.66 -23.28 0.29
C ARG A 195 -1.66 -23.65 -0.80
N ALA A 196 -2.90 -24.01 -0.45
CA ALA A 196 -3.97 -24.24 -1.43
C ALA A 196 -4.32 -22.96 -2.22
N LEU A 197 -4.07 -21.78 -1.65
CA LEU A 197 -4.17 -20.48 -2.32
C LEU A 197 -2.93 -20.13 -3.19
N GLN A 198 -1.99 -21.06 -3.31
CA GLN A 198 -0.73 -20.97 -4.06
C GLN A 198 0.34 -20.06 -3.43
N LEU A 199 0.27 -19.82 -2.11
CA LEU A 199 1.42 -19.32 -1.36
C LEU A 199 2.44 -20.44 -1.14
N THR A 200 3.73 -20.09 -1.04
CA THR A 200 4.76 -21.06 -0.62
C THR A 200 4.63 -21.33 0.87
N THR A 201 5.12 -22.49 1.34
CA THR A 201 5.15 -22.81 2.79
C THR A 201 5.71 -21.67 3.63
N ARG A 202 6.83 -21.08 3.20
CA ARG A 202 7.48 -19.98 3.91
C ARG A 202 6.60 -18.74 3.97
N LYS A 203 6.00 -18.32 2.85
CA LYS A 203 5.10 -17.17 2.85
C LYS A 203 3.85 -17.42 3.70
N SER A 204 3.32 -18.65 3.70
CA SER A 204 2.23 -19.03 4.59
C SER A 204 2.63 -18.90 6.06
N GLU A 205 3.78 -19.45 6.45
CA GLU A 205 4.33 -19.31 7.81
C GLU A 205 4.50 -17.83 8.21
N TYR A 206 4.97 -16.97 7.29
CA TYR A 206 5.21 -15.55 7.58
C TYR A 206 3.92 -14.75 7.75
N VAL A 207 2.92 -14.98 6.88
CA VAL A 207 1.60 -14.32 6.99
C VAL A 207 0.91 -14.74 8.28
N ILE A 208 0.90 -16.04 8.60
CA ILE A 208 0.29 -16.57 9.83
C ILE A 208 1.04 -16.03 11.06
N GLY A 209 2.38 -16.05 11.05
CA GLY A 209 3.20 -15.54 12.16
C GLY A 209 3.02 -14.05 12.40
N LEU A 210 2.92 -13.23 11.34
CA LEU A 210 2.57 -11.81 11.44
C LEU A 210 1.18 -11.64 12.08
N ALA A 211 0.18 -12.37 11.60
CA ALA A 211 -1.18 -12.30 12.12
C ALA A 211 -1.24 -12.68 13.60
N GLN A 212 -0.55 -13.75 13.99
CA GLN A 212 -0.44 -14.18 15.39
C GLN A 212 0.23 -13.13 16.27
N ALA A 213 1.30 -12.49 15.80
CA ALA A 213 1.99 -11.44 16.56
C ALA A 213 1.12 -10.20 16.78
N VAL A 214 0.31 -9.82 15.78
CA VAL A 214 -0.65 -8.71 15.90
C VAL A 214 -1.77 -9.08 16.88
N VAL A 215 -2.38 -10.25 16.73
CA VAL A 215 -3.48 -10.70 17.59
C VAL A 215 -3.03 -10.89 19.05
N ALA A 216 -1.81 -11.38 19.27
CA ALA A 216 -1.23 -11.52 20.60
C ALA A 216 -0.74 -10.19 21.21
N GLY A 217 -0.74 -9.10 20.44
CA GLY A 217 -0.24 -7.80 20.87
C GLY A 217 1.29 -7.70 20.99
N THR A 218 2.04 -8.73 20.59
CA THR A 218 3.51 -8.71 20.59
C THR A 218 4.08 -7.82 19.48
N LEU A 219 3.30 -7.59 18.41
CA LEU A 219 3.52 -6.52 17.45
C LEU A 219 2.31 -5.59 17.40
N ASN A 220 2.40 -4.44 18.08
CA ASN A 220 1.38 -3.41 17.99
C ASN A 220 1.68 -2.44 16.83
N LEU A 221 0.98 -2.64 15.70
CA LEU A 221 1.14 -1.84 14.48
C LEU A 221 0.74 -0.36 14.66
N GLU A 222 -0.16 -0.05 15.58
CA GLU A 222 -0.63 1.32 15.84
C GLU A 222 0.44 2.20 16.51
N THR A 223 1.46 1.57 17.11
CA THR A 223 2.60 2.26 17.75
C THR A 223 3.78 2.53 16.82
N LEU A 224 3.79 1.91 15.63
CA LEU A 224 4.89 2.06 14.68
C LEU A 224 5.03 3.48 14.10
N PRO A 225 3.94 4.25 13.85
CA PRO A 225 4.06 5.63 13.39
C PRO A 225 4.87 6.53 14.34
N GLN A 226 4.83 6.27 15.65
CA GLN A 226 5.52 7.05 16.69
C GLN A 226 6.93 6.53 17.00
N ALA A 227 7.26 5.31 16.59
CA ALA A 227 8.59 4.72 16.81
C ALA A 227 9.64 5.30 15.83
N THR A 228 10.91 5.33 16.20
CA THR A 228 12.01 5.70 15.30
C THR A 228 12.17 4.70 14.15
N ASP A 229 12.91 5.06 13.10
CA ASP A 229 13.15 4.17 11.95
C ASP A 229 13.83 2.86 12.38
N ASP A 230 14.81 2.95 13.27
CA ASP A 230 15.55 1.79 13.78
C ASP A 230 14.65 0.88 14.61
N GLU A 231 13.80 1.43 15.48
CA GLU A 231 12.84 0.63 16.26
C GLU A 231 11.81 -0.08 15.36
N VAL A 232 11.33 0.57 14.30
CA VAL A 232 10.42 -0.07 13.33
C VAL A 232 11.13 -1.22 12.62
N ILE A 233 12.38 -1.01 12.18
CA ILE A 233 13.17 -2.06 11.53
C ILE A 233 13.40 -3.22 12.50
N GLU A 234 13.82 -2.96 13.73
CA GLU A 234 14.06 -3.97 14.75
C GLU A 234 12.80 -4.81 15.02
N ARG A 235 11.67 -4.15 15.32
CA ARG A 235 10.40 -4.82 15.64
C ARG A 235 9.89 -5.67 14.48
N LEU A 236 9.96 -5.16 13.25
CA LEU A 236 9.53 -5.92 12.08
C LEU A 236 10.48 -7.08 11.79
N THR A 237 11.80 -6.86 11.86
CA THR A 237 12.79 -7.89 11.54
C THR A 237 12.96 -8.99 12.60
N ALA A 238 12.45 -8.75 13.81
CA ALA A 238 12.29 -9.80 14.82
C ALA A 238 11.30 -10.88 14.40
N LEU A 239 10.35 -10.57 13.50
CA LEU A 239 9.43 -11.57 12.95
C LEU A 239 10.07 -12.35 11.80
N ARG A 240 9.99 -13.68 11.92
CA ARG A 240 10.50 -14.60 10.91
C ARG A 240 9.91 -14.29 9.52
N GLY A 241 10.79 -14.08 8.55
CA GLY A 241 10.40 -13.82 7.16
C GLY A 241 10.25 -12.34 6.78
N LEU A 242 10.34 -11.44 7.77
CA LEU A 242 10.43 -10.01 7.54
C LEU A 242 11.89 -9.58 7.61
N GLY A 243 12.49 -9.32 6.46
CA GLY A 243 13.85 -8.77 6.39
C GLY A 243 13.87 -7.24 6.33
N ARG A 244 15.08 -6.65 6.34
CA ARG A 244 15.29 -5.20 6.19
C ARG A 244 14.52 -4.61 5.01
N TRP A 245 14.54 -5.28 3.85
CA TRP A 245 13.77 -4.87 2.67
C TRP A 245 12.27 -4.68 2.97
N THR A 246 11.66 -5.56 3.76
CA THR A 246 10.23 -5.45 4.10
C THR A 246 9.98 -4.28 5.03
N ALA A 247 10.85 -4.09 6.03
CA ALA A 247 10.76 -2.98 6.96
C ALA A 247 10.97 -1.61 6.28
N GLU A 248 11.94 -1.51 5.37
CA GLU A 248 12.18 -0.28 4.60
C GLU A 248 11.01 0.04 3.66
N TRP A 249 10.40 -0.97 3.02
CA TRP A 249 9.18 -0.76 2.25
C TRP A 249 8.00 -0.31 3.11
N PHE A 250 7.85 -0.88 4.32
CA PHE A 250 6.83 -0.44 5.28
C PHE A 250 7.03 1.02 5.70
N LEU A 251 8.27 1.39 6.06
CA LEU A 251 8.64 2.78 6.37
C LEU A 251 8.29 3.72 5.22
N ALA A 252 8.64 3.36 3.98
CA ALA A 252 8.44 4.21 2.81
C ALA A 252 6.96 4.30 2.35
N ARG A 253 6.20 3.20 2.43
CA ARG A 253 4.88 3.09 1.77
C ARG A 253 3.70 2.99 2.72
N ALA A 254 3.91 2.64 3.99
CA ALA A 254 2.87 2.71 5.02
C ALA A 254 3.07 3.96 5.88
N LEU A 255 4.29 4.25 6.32
CA LEU A 255 4.57 5.41 7.18
C LEU A 255 4.98 6.69 6.43
N GLY A 256 5.19 6.61 5.11
CA GLY A 256 5.57 7.75 4.29
C GLY A 256 6.93 8.37 4.63
N ARG A 257 7.82 7.62 5.28
CA ARG A 257 9.13 8.13 5.69
C ARG A 257 10.07 8.21 4.48
N PRO A 258 10.76 9.35 4.26
CA PRO A 258 11.64 9.51 3.11
C PRO A 258 12.80 8.52 3.14
N ARG A 259 12.86 7.61 2.15
CA ARG A 259 14.00 6.71 1.94
C ARG A 259 13.96 6.05 0.57
N VAL A 260 15.13 5.60 0.15
CA VAL A 260 15.30 4.65 -0.95
C VAL A 260 15.42 3.23 -0.37
N VAL A 261 14.59 2.30 -0.86
CA VAL A 261 14.65 0.88 -0.52
C VAL A 261 15.71 0.22 -1.40
N ALA A 262 16.98 0.47 -1.08
CA ALA A 262 18.11 0.14 -1.93
C ALA A 262 18.30 -1.37 -2.19
N GLY A 263 17.78 -2.23 -1.30
CA GLY A 263 17.79 -3.69 -1.50
C GLY A 263 16.75 -4.17 -2.52
N ASP A 264 15.84 -3.30 -2.98
CA ASP A 264 14.78 -3.67 -3.92
C ASP A 264 15.32 -3.83 -5.35
N LEU A 265 15.00 -4.96 -5.99
CA LEU A 265 15.49 -5.27 -7.33
C LEU A 265 14.98 -4.27 -8.39
N GLY A 266 13.74 -3.80 -8.25
CA GLY A 266 13.16 -2.80 -9.15
C GLY A 266 13.88 -1.46 -8.98
N VAL A 267 14.07 -1.02 -7.74
CA VAL A 267 14.83 0.20 -7.44
C VAL A 267 16.25 0.12 -8.00
N ARG A 268 16.98 -0.97 -7.72
CA ARG A 268 18.35 -1.16 -8.23
C ARG A 268 18.41 -1.14 -9.75
N LYS A 269 17.46 -1.81 -10.43
CA LYS A 269 17.39 -1.80 -11.90
C LYS A 269 17.17 -0.39 -12.45
N ALA A 270 16.22 0.35 -11.87
CA ALA A 270 15.89 1.69 -12.31
C ALA A 270 17.04 2.69 -12.07
N ILE A 271 17.67 2.62 -10.89
CA ILE A 271 18.88 3.38 -10.59
C ILE A 271 20.02 2.99 -11.55
N GLY A 272 20.16 1.71 -11.86
CA GLY A 272 21.13 1.22 -12.83
C GLY A 272 20.96 1.85 -14.21
N THR A 273 19.74 1.86 -14.72
CA THR A 273 19.38 2.52 -15.99
C THR A 273 19.74 4.00 -15.98
N LEU A 274 19.40 4.72 -14.91
CA LEU A 274 19.58 6.17 -14.88
C LEU A 274 21.01 6.59 -14.54
N TYR A 275 21.62 6.01 -13.52
CA TYR A 275 22.87 6.49 -12.92
C TYR A 275 24.10 5.64 -13.26
N PHE A 276 23.92 4.40 -13.75
CA PHE A 276 25.01 3.46 -13.99
C PHE A 276 25.01 2.87 -15.41
N GLN A 277 24.47 3.59 -16.40
CA GLN A 277 24.49 3.17 -17.82
C GLN A 277 23.88 1.77 -18.06
N GLY A 278 22.88 1.41 -17.27
CA GLY A 278 22.21 0.11 -17.34
C GLY A 278 22.88 -1.01 -16.54
N GLN A 279 24.04 -0.79 -15.94
CA GLN A 279 24.65 -1.76 -15.02
C GLN A 279 23.86 -1.84 -13.72
N MET A 280 23.77 -3.04 -13.13
CA MET A 280 23.03 -3.26 -11.88
C MET A 280 23.91 -2.87 -10.67
N PRO A 281 23.69 -1.73 -10.00
CA PRO A 281 24.45 -1.35 -8.81
C PRO A 281 24.17 -2.31 -7.65
N SER A 282 25.12 -2.45 -6.74
CA SER A 282 24.95 -3.05 -5.42
C SER A 282 24.03 -2.20 -4.53
N GLU A 283 23.57 -2.77 -3.41
CA GLU A 283 22.75 -2.02 -2.45
C GLU A 283 23.51 -0.81 -1.89
N THR A 284 24.81 -0.96 -1.60
CA THR A 284 25.66 0.13 -1.11
C THR A 284 25.77 1.25 -2.14
N GLU A 285 26.05 0.92 -3.40
CA GLU A 285 26.14 1.92 -4.47
C GLU A 285 24.82 2.67 -4.68
N VAL A 286 23.67 2.00 -4.54
CA VAL A 286 22.36 2.68 -4.57
C VAL A 286 22.20 3.63 -3.40
N ARG A 287 22.58 3.23 -2.18
CA ARG A 287 22.49 4.11 -1.00
C ARG A 287 23.38 5.33 -1.17
N ASP A 288 24.61 5.14 -1.62
CA ASP A 288 25.57 6.23 -1.79
C ASP A 288 25.14 7.19 -2.89
N CYS A 289 24.69 6.67 -4.05
CA CYS A 289 24.30 7.53 -5.17
C CYS A 289 22.97 8.27 -4.98
N THR A 290 22.14 7.83 -4.03
CA THR A 290 20.85 8.47 -3.71
C THR A 290 20.86 9.21 -2.37
N ALA A 291 22.00 9.28 -1.68
CA ALA A 291 22.10 9.91 -0.36
C ALA A 291 21.67 11.39 -0.38
N HIS A 292 21.89 12.10 -1.49
CA HIS A 292 21.48 13.50 -1.67
C HIS A 292 19.97 13.69 -1.84
N TRP A 293 19.19 12.62 -2.05
CA TRP A 293 17.74 12.74 -2.23
C TRP A 293 17.00 13.18 -0.96
N GLY A 294 17.56 12.92 0.23
CA GLY A 294 17.06 13.41 1.51
C GLY A 294 15.54 13.23 1.69
N ALA A 295 14.86 14.32 2.06
CA ALA A 295 13.40 14.30 2.29
C ALA A 295 12.56 14.04 1.01
N ALA A 296 13.14 14.19 -0.18
CA ALA A 296 12.49 13.88 -1.45
C ALA A 296 12.64 12.41 -1.88
N ALA A 297 13.40 11.59 -1.13
CA ALA A 297 13.77 10.23 -1.54
C ALA A 297 12.58 9.33 -1.91
N GLY A 298 11.45 9.44 -1.20
CA GLY A 298 10.24 8.68 -1.53
C GLY A 298 9.66 9.06 -2.90
N VAL A 299 9.61 10.37 -3.20
CA VAL A 299 9.11 10.89 -4.48
C VAL A 299 10.07 10.56 -5.61
N ALA A 300 11.36 10.82 -5.42
CA ALA A 300 12.40 10.50 -6.40
C ALA A 300 12.43 9.00 -6.73
N GLN A 301 12.32 8.11 -5.73
CA GLN A 301 12.22 6.68 -5.96
C GLN A 301 10.99 6.32 -6.83
N GLN A 302 9.84 6.94 -6.59
CA GLN A 302 8.63 6.68 -7.37
C GLN A 302 8.78 7.13 -8.83
N LEU A 303 9.40 8.28 -9.07
CA LEU A 303 9.71 8.78 -10.41
C LEU A 303 10.66 7.86 -11.15
N VAL A 304 11.76 7.47 -10.50
CA VAL A 304 12.76 6.56 -11.07
C VAL A 304 12.15 5.20 -11.41
N LEU A 305 11.25 4.66 -10.59
CA LEU A 305 10.56 3.40 -10.90
C LEU A 305 9.68 3.45 -12.16
N GLN A 306 9.30 4.63 -12.65
CA GLN A 306 8.56 4.75 -13.93
C GLN A 306 9.40 4.40 -15.14
N THR A 307 10.74 4.42 -15.05
CA THR A 307 11.60 4.05 -16.18
C THR A 307 11.56 2.54 -16.50
N LEU A 308 10.83 1.75 -15.71
CA LEU A 308 10.69 0.31 -15.85
C LEU A 308 9.30 -0.13 -16.33
N VAL A 309 8.34 0.79 -16.43
CA VAL A 309 6.94 0.55 -16.80
C VAL A 309 6.77 0.82 -18.29
#